data_AF-A0A8J8D9N4-F1
#
_entry.id   AF-A0A8J8D9N4-F1
#
_cell.length_a   1.000
_cell.length_b   1.000
_cell.length_c   1.000
_cell.angle_alpha   90.00
_cell.angle_beta   90.00
_cell.angle_gamma   90.00
#
_symmetry.space_group_name_H-M   'P 1'
#
loop_
_entity.id
_entity.type
_entity.pdbx_description
1 polymer ?
#
loop_
_entity_poly.entity_id
_entity_poly.type
_entity_poly.pdbx_seq_one_letter_code
_entity_poly.pdbx_strand_id
1 'polypeptide(L)'
;MQLPDKQPLTENIVVTSAEELRDLVFKGLSRGSGAFIKAFARDSAGKYYATLLIDRSKVLAAECLLVDQKRGVVGEEAVRTFKSLIGKPMVVDVYVLDELEVKLSIADNVDVYAQTPKILLNELFEKAEEGPPKREEKREPTAPVTVTQEAPKTAPVVAEAKAEEKAEAATEKKPPAPAPTKEEEKKPAPAPPGKPEVIVNLTGGELPERAFQVYAEDLLKEAKRIKGLRINKIEFDANVGEGVVYLNVHIYGNSDGSSRDIEIAEKRMLHAVSKYAPVLLREAEVKPIVKDVSVVIDGQEVRPQEIIDRDKKKTANVTRDGRITLSVIEDVWPYFSAYARTVISEIEGAGIRVRKAHFDIRGRKEFEINLRLAAEAKMERDAVEKTVRDVISRHARELSRSIRHYISVHKVELELIGGLSAGSAITAKHAPSSGKAAEILAKKDLLEKEVEELLKQAGIDELAPLTEEKKRETEEAILKSRVEPAVEKLKNMVHAELKLVPRVRFKWLKLNHEIEGSTVHIDVEASFLREETGGLFGSFSGVADSKIRRDIEATIMNVIREVSKEYGVRMHLRKLNVILR
;
A
#
# COMPACT_ATOMS: atom_id res chain seq x y z
N MET A 1 13.00 20.49 26.76
CA MET A 1 11.88 21.44 26.55
C MET A 1 10.62 20.90 27.19
N GLN A 2 9.78 21.77 27.76
CA GLN A 2 8.44 21.41 28.21
C GLN A 2 7.53 21.17 27.01
N LEU A 3 6.79 20.06 27.03
CA LEU A 3 5.81 19.71 25.98
C LEU A 3 4.47 20.42 26.24
N PRO A 4 3.70 20.76 25.19
CA PRO A 4 2.33 21.22 25.34
C PRO A 4 1.42 20.07 25.81
N ASP A 5 0.47 20.35 26.71
CA ASP A 5 -0.54 19.40 27.21
C ASP A 5 -1.63 19.12 26.15
N LYS A 6 -1.22 18.55 25.02
CA LYS A 6 -2.04 18.36 23.82
C LYS A 6 -1.75 17.02 23.15
N GLN A 7 -2.77 16.42 22.53
CA GLN A 7 -2.55 15.27 21.66
C GLN A 7 -1.77 15.69 20.39
N PRO A 8 -0.79 14.90 19.93
CA PRO A 8 -0.11 15.16 18.68
C PRO A 8 -1.07 15.05 17.48
N LEU A 9 -0.83 15.83 16.43
CA LEU A 9 -1.49 15.67 15.14
C LEU A 9 -1.08 14.34 14.49
N THR A 10 0.17 13.96 14.68
CA THR A 10 0.81 12.75 14.18
C THR A 10 1.83 12.27 15.19
N GLU A 11 1.75 10.99 15.57
CA GLU A 11 2.62 10.35 16.57
C GLU A 11 3.33 9.15 15.95
N ASN A 12 4.57 8.89 16.36
CA ASN A 12 5.42 7.79 15.93
C ASN A 12 5.56 7.62 14.41
N ILE A 13 5.48 8.71 13.62
CA ILE A 13 5.68 8.61 12.17
C ILE A 13 7.16 8.42 11.89
N VAL A 14 7.49 7.34 11.15
CA VAL A 14 8.83 7.16 10.60
C VAL A 14 8.99 8.11 9.41
N VAL A 15 10.10 8.83 9.40
CA VAL A 15 10.50 9.80 8.40
C VAL A 15 11.91 9.44 7.95
N THR A 16 12.13 9.33 6.64
CA THR A 16 13.38 8.80 6.09
C THR A 16 14.06 9.74 5.11
N SER A 17 13.29 10.57 4.38
CA SER A 17 13.84 11.66 3.57
C SER A 17 13.72 13.02 4.24
N ALA A 18 14.56 13.97 3.79
CA ALA A 18 14.44 15.38 4.17
C ALA A 18 13.12 16.01 3.67
N GLU A 19 12.57 15.48 2.58
CA GLU A 19 11.34 15.96 1.94
C GLU A 19 10.09 15.49 2.72
N GLU A 20 10.04 14.23 3.16
CA GLU A 20 9.02 13.76 4.12
C GLU A 20 9.01 14.57 5.41
N LEU A 21 10.20 14.86 5.97
CA LEU A 21 10.32 15.65 7.20
C LEU A 21 9.74 17.05 7.00
N ARG A 22 10.14 17.71 5.90
CA ARG A 22 9.66 19.02 5.49
C ARG A 22 8.14 19.02 5.31
N ASP A 23 7.59 18.09 4.56
CA ASP A 23 6.14 18.01 4.31
C ASP A 23 5.35 17.74 5.59
N LEU A 24 5.87 16.93 6.51
CA LEU A 24 5.26 16.69 7.81
C LEU A 24 5.25 17.98 8.67
N VAL A 25 6.34 18.75 8.67
CA VAL A 25 6.41 20.09 9.32
C VAL A 25 5.40 21.05 8.70
N PHE A 26 5.40 21.22 7.36
CA PHE A 26 4.49 22.14 6.68
C PHE A 26 3.01 21.72 6.79
N LYS A 27 2.72 20.42 6.87
CA LYS A 27 1.39 19.87 7.17
C LYS A 27 0.93 20.18 8.60
N GLY A 28 1.85 20.25 9.57
CA GLY A 28 1.57 20.77 10.90
C GLY A 28 1.26 22.28 10.86
N LEU A 29 2.16 23.06 10.25
CA LEU A 29 2.04 24.52 10.16
C LEU A 29 0.81 25.00 9.38
N SER A 30 0.33 24.25 8.38
CA SER A 30 -0.89 24.57 7.64
C SER A 30 -2.18 24.43 8.46
N ARG A 31 -2.12 23.75 9.61
CA ARG A 31 -3.26 23.56 10.53
C ARG A 31 -3.22 24.47 11.76
N GLY A 32 -2.22 25.33 11.91
CA GLY A 32 -2.04 26.19 13.09
C GLY A 32 -1.25 27.46 12.82
N SER A 33 -0.74 28.08 13.88
CA SER A 33 0.18 29.23 13.84
C SER A 33 1.64 28.84 14.10
N GLY A 34 1.86 27.67 14.71
CA GLY A 34 3.16 27.04 14.87
C GLY A 34 3.06 25.53 15.05
N ALA A 35 4.21 24.88 15.25
CA ALA A 35 4.31 23.46 15.51
C ALA A 35 5.38 23.20 16.59
N PHE A 36 5.09 22.26 17.48
CA PHE A 36 6.10 21.61 18.32
C PHE A 36 6.44 20.26 17.68
N ILE A 37 7.72 19.98 17.52
CA ILE A 37 8.25 18.77 16.90
C ILE A 37 9.12 18.04 17.90
N LYS A 38 8.98 16.73 17.98
CA LYS A 38 9.79 15.83 18.80
C LYS A 38 10.28 14.70 17.90
N ALA A 39 11.59 14.65 17.65
CA ALA A 39 12.22 13.71 16.72
C ALA A 39 13.24 12.84 17.44
N PHE A 40 13.07 11.52 17.36
CA PHE A 40 14.06 10.53 17.80
C PHE A 40 14.81 9.98 16.59
N ALA A 41 16.12 10.21 16.53
CA ALA A 41 16.99 9.78 15.44
C ALA A 41 18.16 8.93 15.97
N ARG A 42 18.78 8.15 15.09
CA ARG A 42 19.98 7.38 15.40
C ARG A 42 20.95 7.40 14.23
N ASP A 43 22.23 7.55 14.53
CA ASP A 43 23.32 7.32 13.58
C ASP A 43 24.46 6.49 14.19
N SER A 44 25.63 6.53 13.55
CA SER A 44 26.84 5.83 13.97
C SER A 44 27.52 6.42 15.21
N ALA A 45 27.26 7.68 15.55
CA ALA A 45 27.80 8.36 16.73
C ALA A 45 26.87 8.28 17.94
N GLY A 46 25.56 8.07 17.76
CA GLY A 46 24.65 7.77 18.86
C GLY A 46 23.15 7.85 18.55
N LYS A 47 22.35 7.86 19.62
CA LYS A 47 20.91 8.16 19.62
C LYS A 47 20.67 9.60 20.06
N TYR A 48 19.76 10.28 19.37
CA TYR A 48 19.42 11.68 19.56
C TYR A 48 17.92 11.83 19.78
N TYR A 49 17.56 12.70 20.71
CA TYR A 49 16.17 13.11 20.95
C TYR A 49 16.12 14.64 20.83
N ALA A 50 15.64 15.13 19.69
CA ALA A 50 15.54 16.56 19.39
C ALA A 50 14.10 17.06 19.62
N THR A 51 13.96 18.24 20.21
CA THR A 51 12.69 18.97 20.29
C THR A 51 12.85 20.36 19.69
N LEU A 52 11.93 20.74 18.80
CA LEU A 52 11.91 22.06 18.16
C LEU A 52 10.53 22.70 18.27
N LEU A 53 10.49 23.99 18.59
CA LEU A 53 9.34 24.86 18.47
C LEU A 53 9.54 25.77 17.25
N ILE A 54 8.55 25.86 16.37
CA ILE A 54 8.68 26.50 15.06
C ILE A 54 7.39 27.30 14.76
N ASP A 55 7.50 28.49 14.15
CA ASP A 55 6.34 29.22 13.60
C ASP A 55 6.22 29.02 12.07
N ARG A 56 5.31 29.74 11.40
CA ARG A 56 5.12 29.64 9.93
C ARG A 56 6.34 30.07 9.08
N SER A 57 7.42 30.57 9.69
CA SER A 57 8.59 31.16 9.01
C SER A 57 9.94 30.61 9.46
N LYS A 58 10.10 30.30 10.76
CA LYS A 58 11.42 30.07 11.38
C LYS A 58 11.36 29.19 12.62
N VAL A 59 12.50 28.63 12.98
CA VAL A 59 12.71 27.96 14.28
C VAL A 59 12.69 29.02 15.39
N LEU A 60 11.96 28.73 16.48
CA LEU A 60 11.82 29.58 17.65
C LEU A 60 12.69 29.09 18.82
N ALA A 61 12.69 27.78 19.08
CA ALA A 61 13.45 27.16 20.16
C ALA A 61 13.88 25.75 19.75
N ALA A 62 15.10 25.32 20.08
CA ALA A 62 15.63 24.01 19.77
C ALA A 62 16.50 23.44 20.89
N GLU A 63 16.28 22.16 21.20
CA GLU A 63 17.04 21.38 22.18
C GLU A 63 17.29 19.97 21.63
N CYS A 64 18.43 19.38 21.93
CA CYS A 64 18.71 17.99 21.57
C CYS A 64 19.45 17.26 22.70
N LEU A 65 18.95 16.09 23.08
CA LEU A 65 19.57 15.20 24.06
C LEU A 65 20.30 14.07 23.34
N LEU A 66 21.62 14.03 23.48
CA LEU A 66 22.47 12.91 23.07
C LEU A 66 22.32 11.81 24.12
N VAL A 67 21.45 10.83 23.86
CA VAL A 67 20.98 9.86 24.86
C VAL A 67 22.11 9.00 25.41
N ASP A 68 23.02 8.55 24.53
CA ASP A 68 24.14 7.68 24.91
C ASP A 68 25.24 8.42 25.70
N GLN A 69 25.34 9.75 25.55
CA GLN A 69 26.27 10.61 26.30
C GLN A 69 25.61 11.28 27.52
N LYS A 70 24.27 11.24 27.61
CA LYS A 70 23.43 12.03 28.54
C LYS A 70 23.69 13.54 28.50
N ARG A 71 24.23 14.06 27.39
CA ARG A 71 24.47 15.49 27.17
C ARG A 71 23.27 16.14 26.48
N GLY A 72 22.66 17.12 27.12
CA GLY A 72 21.79 18.08 26.44
C GLY A 72 22.64 19.13 25.70
N VAL A 73 22.21 19.50 24.50
CA VAL A 73 22.66 20.69 23.78
C VAL A 73 21.44 21.55 23.44
N VAL A 74 21.63 22.86 23.39
CA VAL A 74 20.57 23.87 23.29
C VAL A 74 20.94 24.88 22.20
N GLY A 75 19.94 25.46 21.54
CA GLY A 75 20.15 26.58 20.64
C GLY A 75 20.90 26.22 19.36
N GLU A 76 21.95 26.96 19.02
CA GLU A 76 22.71 26.75 17.77
C GLU A 76 23.33 25.34 17.68
N GLU A 77 23.89 24.80 18.79
CA GLU A 77 24.38 23.41 18.81
C GLU A 77 23.25 22.41 18.52
N ALA A 78 22.04 22.66 19.05
CA ALA A 78 20.88 21.80 18.82
C ALA A 78 20.37 21.88 17.36
N VAL A 79 20.27 23.08 16.77
CA VAL A 79 19.86 23.23 15.36
C VAL A 79 20.90 22.63 14.42
N ARG A 80 22.20 22.83 14.68
CA ARG A 80 23.27 22.21 13.88
C ARG A 80 23.27 20.69 13.99
N THR A 81 23.05 20.15 15.19
CA THR A 81 22.89 18.70 15.41
C THR A 81 21.68 18.18 14.65
N PHE A 82 20.52 18.85 14.76
CA PHE A 82 19.30 18.46 14.03
C PHE A 82 19.50 18.51 12.51
N LYS A 83 20.15 19.55 11.96
CA LYS A 83 20.52 19.60 10.54
C LYS A 83 21.35 18.40 10.09
N SER A 84 22.28 17.92 10.92
CA SER A 84 23.07 16.71 10.62
C SER A 84 22.29 15.39 10.74
N LEU A 85 21.02 15.44 11.16
CA LEU A 85 20.09 14.31 11.22
C LEU A 85 19.03 14.36 10.11
N ILE A 86 18.83 15.51 9.45
CA ILE A 86 17.89 15.65 8.33
C ILE A 86 18.35 14.74 7.18
N GLY A 87 17.44 13.90 6.67
CA GLY A 87 17.76 12.88 5.67
C GLY A 87 18.32 11.56 6.23
N LYS A 88 18.40 11.41 7.57
CA LYS A 88 18.57 10.10 8.23
C LYS A 88 17.21 9.60 8.75
N PRO A 89 16.97 8.28 8.82
CA PRO A 89 15.76 7.72 9.41
C PRO A 89 15.54 8.17 10.86
N MET A 90 14.37 8.74 11.13
CA MET A 90 13.95 9.24 12.44
C MET A 90 12.46 8.98 12.69
N VAL A 91 12.06 8.91 13.96
CA VAL A 91 10.67 8.81 14.40
C VAL A 91 10.23 10.19 14.91
N VAL A 92 9.13 10.72 14.38
CA VAL A 92 8.72 12.11 14.59
C VAL A 92 7.28 12.19 15.10
N ASP A 93 7.10 12.91 16.20
CA ASP A 93 5.82 13.42 16.68
C ASP A 93 5.70 14.90 16.35
N VAL A 94 4.51 15.33 15.89
CA VAL A 94 4.21 16.76 15.66
C VAL A 94 2.90 17.15 16.32
N TYR A 95 2.96 18.24 17.07
CA TYR A 95 1.85 18.87 17.78
C TYR A 95 1.57 20.22 17.11
N VAL A 96 0.32 20.47 16.73
CA VAL A 96 -0.11 21.73 16.10
C VAL A 96 -0.44 22.74 17.19
N LEU A 97 0.14 23.94 17.07
CA LEU A 97 -0.05 25.03 18.02
C LEU A 97 -0.82 26.20 17.38
N ASP A 98 -1.79 26.76 18.09
CA ASP A 98 -2.37 28.07 17.79
C ASP A 98 -1.46 29.22 18.27
N GLU A 99 -1.87 30.47 18.06
CA GLU A 99 -1.03 31.64 18.38
C GLU A 99 -0.84 31.87 19.89
N LEU A 100 -1.77 31.41 20.73
CA LEU A 100 -1.69 31.50 22.19
C LEU A 100 -0.87 30.33 22.74
N GLU A 101 -1.06 29.13 22.21
CA GLU A 101 -0.23 27.95 22.53
C GLU A 101 1.24 28.15 22.12
N VAL A 102 1.54 28.82 21.00
CA VAL A 102 2.92 29.21 20.65
C VAL A 102 3.50 30.18 21.69
N LYS A 103 2.72 31.17 22.15
CA LYS A 103 3.19 32.14 23.17
C LYS A 103 3.44 31.47 24.52
N LEU A 104 2.56 30.56 24.95
CA LEU A 104 2.78 29.71 26.13
C LEU A 104 4.02 28.83 25.95
N SER A 105 4.17 28.14 24.81
CA SER A 105 5.33 27.29 24.53
C SER A 105 6.66 28.06 24.53
N ILE A 106 6.66 29.35 24.16
CA ILE A 106 7.82 30.25 24.31
C ILE A 106 8.03 30.61 25.79
N ALA A 107 6.97 30.94 26.54
CA ALA A 107 7.05 31.30 27.96
C ALA A 107 7.54 30.13 28.85
N ASP A 108 7.15 28.90 28.54
CA ASP A 108 7.59 27.69 29.23
C ASP A 108 9.02 27.25 28.84
N ASN A 109 9.61 27.86 27.80
CA ASN A 109 10.93 27.49 27.26
C ASN A 109 11.80 28.73 26.95
N VAL A 110 11.67 29.82 27.72
CA VAL A 110 12.36 31.11 27.45
C VAL A 110 13.87 30.96 27.31
N ASP A 111 14.51 30.17 28.16
CA ASP A 111 15.97 29.96 28.13
C ASP A 111 16.44 29.30 26.82
N VAL A 112 15.65 28.35 26.29
CA VAL A 112 15.91 27.68 25.00
C VAL A 112 15.65 28.65 23.85
N TYR A 113 14.55 29.42 23.91
CA TYR A 113 14.20 30.44 22.93
C TYR A 113 15.25 31.54 22.80
N ALA A 114 15.82 32.00 23.93
CA ALA A 114 16.87 33.03 23.95
C ALA A 114 18.19 32.54 23.35
N GLN A 115 18.49 31.23 23.46
CA GLN A 115 19.71 30.61 22.94
C GLN A 115 19.57 30.12 21.48
N THR A 116 18.35 30.07 20.93
CA THR A 116 18.11 29.51 19.59
C THR A 116 18.21 30.57 18.50
N PRO A 117 19.13 30.40 17.50
CA PRO A 117 19.18 31.29 16.36
C PRO A 117 17.92 31.11 15.51
N LYS A 118 17.31 32.24 15.11
CA LYS A 118 15.98 32.30 14.48
C LYS A 118 16.03 32.02 12.97
N ILE A 119 16.63 30.87 12.63
CA ILE A 119 16.89 30.35 11.28
C ILE A 119 15.58 30.09 10.54
N LEU A 120 15.49 30.48 9.27
CA LEU A 120 14.29 30.30 8.45
C LEU A 120 14.04 28.81 8.15
N LEU A 121 12.77 28.45 7.93
CA LEU A 121 12.41 27.06 7.64
C LEU A 121 13.01 26.51 6.35
N ASN A 122 13.20 27.34 5.33
CA ASN A 122 13.87 26.90 4.09
C ASN A 122 15.35 26.62 4.36
N GLU A 123 16.05 27.55 5.03
CA GLU A 123 17.45 27.39 5.48
C GLU A 123 17.63 26.17 6.40
N LEU A 124 16.58 25.69 7.08
CA LEU A 124 16.63 24.47 7.90
C LEU A 124 16.71 23.19 7.05
N PHE A 125 15.96 23.13 5.94
CA PHE A 125 15.83 21.94 5.08
C PHE A 125 16.68 21.97 3.81
N GLU A 126 17.29 23.12 3.47
CA GLU A 126 18.31 23.21 2.44
C GLU A 126 19.50 22.30 2.78
N LYS A 127 19.99 21.57 1.77
CA LYS A 127 21.14 20.66 1.92
C LYS A 127 22.33 21.45 2.46
N ALA A 128 22.93 20.99 3.54
CA ALA A 128 24.18 21.55 4.02
C ALA A 128 25.24 21.42 2.92
N GLU A 129 25.83 22.54 2.50
CA GLU A 129 27.03 22.50 1.68
C GLU A 129 28.16 21.88 2.52
N GLU A 130 28.60 20.66 2.17
CA GLU A 130 29.83 20.06 2.70
C GLU A 130 31.08 20.73 2.08
N GLY A 131 31.12 22.06 2.14
CA GLY A 131 32.35 22.83 2.00
C GLY A 131 32.96 23.02 3.39
N PRO A 132 34.24 22.65 3.64
CA PRO A 132 34.90 23.04 4.88
C PRO A 132 34.93 24.58 4.95
N PRO A 133 34.66 25.19 6.12
CA PRO A 133 34.62 26.65 6.24
C PRO A 133 35.96 27.23 5.82
N LYS A 134 35.94 28.03 4.74
CA LYS A 134 37.12 28.66 4.17
C LYS A 134 37.76 29.52 5.25
N ARG A 135 38.96 29.14 5.68
CA ARG A 135 39.63 29.72 6.86
C ARG A 135 39.91 31.20 6.62
N GLU A 136 39.06 32.08 7.16
CA GLU A 136 39.34 33.51 7.21
C GLU A 136 40.50 33.75 8.17
N GLU A 137 41.73 33.72 7.65
CA GLU A 137 42.91 34.18 8.38
C GLU A 137 42.92 35.71 8.46
N LYS A 138 41.94 36.28 9.18
CA LYS A 138 42.03 37.62 9.76
C LYS A 138 43.10 37.63 10.85
N ARG A 139 44.36 37.61 10.43
CA ARG A 139 45.47 38.12 11.22
C ARG A 139 45.57 39.62 10.97
N GLU A 140 45.14 40.41 11.95
CA GLU A 140 45.47 41.84 11.98
C GLU A 140 46.99 42.04 12.15
N PRO A 141 47.52 43.19 11.70
CA PRO A 141 48.92 43.28 11.29
C PRO A 141 49.89 43.44 12.46
N THR A 142 51.08 42.85 12.29
CA THR A 142 52.30 43.26 12.99
C THR A 142 53.38 43.61 11.96
N ALA A 143 54.20 44.61 12.29
CA ALA A 143 55.05 45.32 11.32
C ALA A 143 56.24 44.47 10.81
N PRO A 144 56.76 44.75 9.59
CA PRO A 144 57.85 43.97 9.01
C PRO A 144 59.22 44.32 9.60
N VAL A 145 60.10 43.32 9.67
CA VAL A 145 61.55 43.51 9.74
C VAL A 145 62.21 42.69 8.63
N THR A 146 63.09 43.34 7.88
CA THR A 146 63.85 42.79 6.75
C THR A 146 64.94 41.81 7.18
N VAL A 147 65.29 40.86 6.29
CA VAL A 147 66.67 40.48 5.83
C VAL A 147 66.66 39.01 5.33
N THR A 148 67.38 38.53 4.30
CA THR A 148 67.93 39.04 3.00
C THR A 148 68.54 37.80 2.30
N GLN A 149 68.51 37.70 0.96
CA GLN A 149 69.22 36.69 0.14
C GLN A 149 68.75 35.21 0.35
N GLU A 150 68.99 34.24 -0.56
CA GLU A 150 69.77 34.26 -1.80
C GLU A 150 69.13 33.40 -2.93
N ALA A 151 69.61 33.56 -4.16
CA ALA A 151 69.37 32.71 -5.35
C ALA A 151 70.77 32.16 -5.80
N PRO A 152 71.04 31.53 -7.00
CA PRO A 152 70.21 31.41 -8.21
C PRO A 152 70.43 30.15 -9.14
N LYS A 153 69.72 30.10 -10.30
CA LYS A 153 70.11 29.46 -11.61
C LYS A 153 70.27 27.90 -11.64
N THR A 154 70.25 27.17 -12.77
CA THR A 154 70.06 27.46 -14.23
C THR A 154 69.40 26.27 -14.98
N ALA A 155 68.91 26.51 -16.21
CA ALA A 155 68.55 25.50 -17.25
C ALA A 155 69.80 25.20 -18.16
N PRO A 156 69.78 24.63 -19.42
CA PRO A 156 68.66 24.23 -20.32
C PRO A 156 68.83 22.92 -21.17
N VAL A 157 67.75 22.57 -21.93
CA VAL A 157 67.60 22.13 -23.38
C VAL A 157 68.81 21.46 -24.10
N VAL A 158 68.71 20.41 -24.96
CA VAL A 158 68.23 20.30 -26.38
C VAL A 158 67.83 18.84 -26.76
N ALA A 159 67.10 18.66 -27.88
CA ALA A 159 66.59 17.39 -28.45
C ALA A 159 67.44 16.79 -29.61
N GLU A 160 67.09 15.59 -30.10
CA GLU A 160 67.18 15.23 -31.54
C GLU A 160 66.26 14.03 -31.91
N ALA A 161 66.16 13.67 -33.22
CA ALA A 161 65.13 12.75 -33.75
C ALA A 161 65.60 11.85 -34.92
N LYS A 162 64.87 10.73 -35.16
CA LYS A 162 64.87 9.80 -36.34
C LYS A 162 63.83 8.68 -36.09
N ALA A 163 63.16 8.03 -37.06
CA ALA A 163 63.08 8.19 -38.52
C ALA A 163 61.74 7.60 -39.07
N GLU A 164 61.59 7.55 -40.40
CA GLU A 164 60.49 7.02 -41.25
C GLU A 164 60.09 5.53 -40.96
N GLU A 165 58.94 4.97 -41.41
CA GLU A 165 58.48 4.84 -42.82
C GLU A 165 56.94 4.67 -43.04
N LYS A 166 56.53 4.71 -44.34
CA LYS A 166 55.18 4.82 -44.95
C LYS A 166 54.37 3.49 -44.93
N ALA A 167 53.10 3.35 -45.36
CA ALA A 167 52.14 4.13 -46.17
C ALA A 167 50.69 3.87 -45.64
N GLU A 168 49.60 4.63 -45.85
CA GLU A 168 48.96 5.15 -47.08
C GLU A 168 48.51 4.06 -48.10
N ALA A 169 47.28 4.04 -48.65
CA ALA A 169 46.13 4.96 -48.56
C ALA A 169 44.74 4.28 -48.79
N ALA A 170 43.68 5.08 -48.80
CA ALA A 170 42.26 4.75 -49.11
C ALA A 170 42.05 4.33 -50.61
N THR A 171 40.87 3.97 -51.16
CA THR A 171 39.43 4.36 -50.96
C THR A 171 38.53 3.31 -51.71
N GLU A 172 37.19 3.27 -51.89
CA GLU A 172 35.98 4.09 -51.61
C GLU A 172 34.67 3.23 -51.80
N LYS A 173 33.48 3.85 -51.60
CA LYS A 173 32.15 3.55 -52.23
C LYS A 173 31.29 2.35 -51.78
N LYS A 174 29.98 2.45 -52.11
CA LYS A 174 28.79 1.82 -51.47
C LYS A 174 27.55 2.02 -52.41
N PRO A 175 26.34 1.53 -52.05
CA PRO A 175 25.74 0.20 -52.22
C PRO A 175 24.89 0.08 -53.53
N PRO A 176 24.05 -0.96 -53.72
CA PRO A 176 22.65 -0.91 -53.23
C PRO A 176 22.13 -2.24 -52.63
N ALA A 177 20.88 -2.25 -52.16
CA ALA A 177 20.22 -3.40 -51.52
C ALA A 177 19.23 -4.14 -52.45
N PRO A 178 18.79 -5.34 -52.05
CA PRO A 178 17.35 -5.65 -52.05
C PRO A 178 16.83 -6.00 -50.64
N ALA A 179 15.52 -6.20 -50.51
CA ALA A 179 14.77 -6.20 -49.24
C ALA A 179 14.26 -7.63 -48.84
N PRO A 180 13.27 -7.84 -47.93
CA PRO A 180 13.53 -8.67 -46.75
C PRO A 180 12.65 -9.94 -46.62
N THR A 181 13.14 -10.94 -45.86
CA THR A 181 12.36 -12.13 -45.49
C THR A 181 12.51 -12.50 -44.01
N LYS A 182 11.42 -13.08 -43.50
CA LYS A 182 11.02 -13.39 -42.11
C LYS A 182 11.96 -14.24 -41.23
N GLU A 183 11.78 -14.01 -39.92
CA GLU A 183 11.64 -14.98 -38.82
C GLU A 183 12.53 -16.23 -38.78
N GLU A 184 13.44 -16.29 -37.80
CA GLU A 184 13.66 -17.51 -37.01
C GLU A 184 14.20 -17.16 -35.60
N GLU A 185 13.78 -17.91 -34.57
CA GLU A 185 14.13 -17.65 -33.18
C GLU A 185 15.58 -18.05 -32.87
N LYS A 186 16.46 -17.06 -32.68
CA LYS A 186 17.82 -17.33 -32.19
C LYS A 186 17.79 -17.71 -30.71
N LYS A 187 17.78 -19.02 -30.45
CA LYS A 187 18.30 -19.60 -29.20
C LYS A 187 19.66 -18.95 -28.86
N PRO A 188 19.88 -18.47 -27.62
CA PRO A 188 21.21 -18.05 -27.20
C PRO A 188 22.21 -19.20 -27.34
N ALA A 189 23.32 -18.94 -28.04
CA ALA A 189 24.44 -19.89 -28.07
C ALA A 189 25.18 -19.84 -26.71
N PRO A 190 25.67 -20.99 -26.20
CA PRO A 190 26.38 -21.01 -24.91
C PRO A 190 27.68 -20.20 -24.97
N ALA A 191 27.81 -19.24 -24.05
CA ALA A 191 28.99 -18.40 -23.89
C ALA A 191 30.07 -19.05 -22.98
N PRO A 192 31.33 -18.56 -22.97
CA PRO A 192 32.47 -19.30 -22.41
C PRO A 192 32.46 -19.51 -20.89
N PRO A 193 33.14 -20.57 -20.39
CA PRO A 193 33.15 -20.93 -18.98
C PRO A 193 34.06 -20.03 -18.13
N GLY A 194 33.68 -19.80 -16.87
CA GLY A 194 34.62 -19.33 -15.83
C GLY A 194 34.07 -18.34 -14.80
N LYS A 195 32.99 -17.63 -15.12
CA LYS A 195 32.29 -16.74 -14.18
C LYS A 195 30.80 -17.09 -14.17
N PRO A 196 30.19 -17.37 -12.99
CA PRO A 196 28.75 -17.49 -12.89
C PRO A 196 28.08 -16.14 -13.09
N GLU A 197 26.88 -16.16 -13.65
CA GLU A 197 26.06 -14.97 -13.86
C GLU A 197 25.46 -14.50 -12.52
N VAL A 198 25.60 -13.22 -12.19
CA VAL A 198 25.01 -12.61 -10.99
C VAL A 198 24.03 -11.55 -11.44
N ILE A 199 22.73 -11.78 -11.21
CA ILE A 199 21.66 -10.84 -11.52
C ILE A 199 21.16 -10.21 -10.22
N VAL A 200 21.00 -8.88 -10.22
CA VAL A 200 20.47 -8.12 -9.08
C VAL A 200 19.24 -7.35 -9.57
N ASN A 201 18.06 -7.78 -9.15
CA ASN A 201 16.80 -7.12 -9.46
C ASN A 201 16.40 -6.24 -8.26
N LEU A 202 16.66 -4.93 -8.38
CA LEU A 202 16.26 -3.95 -7.37
C LEU A 202 14.82 -3.47 -7.60
N THR A 203 14.02 -3.43 -6.53
CA THR A 203 12.69 -2.78 -6.53
C THR A 203 12.51 -1.94 -5.28
N GLY A 204 11.90 -0.75 -5.40
CA GLY A 204 11.63 0.15 -4.26
C GLY A 204 12.73 1.16 -3.93
N GLY A 205 13.94 1.00 -4.47
CA GLY A 205 15.04 1.95 -4.29
C GLY A 205 16.33 1.49 -4.95
N GLU A 206 17.34 2.36 -4.96
CA GLU A 206 18.69 2.06 -5.44
C GLU A 206 19.61 1.59 -4.29
N LEU A 207 20.55 0.71 -4.60
CA LEU A 207 21.59 0.23 -3.67
C LEU A 207 22.92 0.06 -4.41
N PRO A 208 24.06 0.14 -3.72
CA PRO A 208 25.35 -0.16 -4.32
C PRO A 208 25.39 -1.60 -4.81
N GLU A 209 25.43 -1.82 -6.14
CA GLU A 209 25.60 -3.15 -6.75
C GLU A 209 26.82 -3.89 -6.17
N ARG A 210 27.86 -3.13 -5.79
CA ARG A 210 29.07 -3.62 -5.11
C ARG A 210 28.76 -4.46 -3.87
N ALA A 211 27.75 -4.09 -3.08
CA ALA A 211 27.35 -4.85 -1.89
C ALA A 211 26.83 -6.25 -2.25
N PHE A 212 26.03 -6.34 -3.31
CA PHE A 212 25.54 -7.61 -3.86
C PHE A 212 26.65 -8.41 -4.54
N GLN A 213 27.60 -7.75 -5.21
CA GLN A 213 28.78 -8.39 -5.81
C GLN A 213 29.69 -9.02 -4.74
N VAL A 214 30.02 -8.30 -3.66
CA VAL A 214 30.81 -8.83 -2.52
C VAL A 214 30.07 -9.98 -1.83
N TYR A 215 28.76 -9.87 -1.65
CA TYR A 215 27.93 -10.94 -1.08
C TYR A 215 27.88 -12.18 -2.00
N ALA A 216 27.71 -12.02 -3.31
CA ALA A 216 27.83 -13.11 -4.28
C ALA A 216 29.20 -13.77 -4.24
N GLU A 217 30.28 -13.00 -4.18
CA GLU A 217 31.62 -13.56 -4.07
C GLU A 217 31.79 -14.45 -2.83
N ASP A 218 31.22 -14.07 -1.68
CA ASP A 218 31.30 -14.87 -0.45
C ASP A 218 30.48 -16.18 -0.55
N LEU A 219 29.32 -16.16 -1.22
CA LEU A 219 28.58 -17.37 -1.57
C LEU A 219 29.40 -18.27 -2.52
N LEU A 220 30.08 -17.69 -3.52
CA LEU A 220 30.92 -18.43 -4.46
C LEU A 220 32.21 -18.97 -3.81
N LYS A 221 32.78 -18.26 -2.83
CA LYS A 221 33.91 -18.73 -2.00
C LYS A 221 33.49 -19.94 -1.15
N GLU A 222 32.26 -19.97 -0.63
CA GLU A 222 31.74 -21.12 0.12
C GLU A 222 31.37 -22.29 -0.80
N ALA A 223 30.76 -22.03 -1.95
CA ALA A 223 30.44 -23.07 -2.95
C ALA A 223 31.69 -23.83 -3.43
N LYS A 224 32.82 -23.13 -3.64
CA LYS A 224 34.13 -23.75 -3.97
C LYS A 224 34.68 -24.66 -2.86
N ARG A 225 34.13 -24.62 -1.64
CA ARG A 225 34.45 -25.53 -0.52
C ARG A 225 33.51 -26.74 -0.44
N ILE A 226 32.61 -26.90 -1.41
CA ILE A 226 31.68 -28.03 -1.54
C ILE A 226 32.17 -28.88 -2.70
N LYS A 227 32.50 -30.15 -2.43
CA LYS A 227 33.12 -31.03 -3.42
C LYS A 227 32.12 -31.35 -4.54
N GLY A 228 32.49 -31.03 -5.78
CA GLY A 228 31.67 -31.28 -6.97
C GLY A 228 30.65 -30.20 -7.31
N LEU A 229 30.42 -29.21 -6.46
CA LEU A 229 29.44 -28.15 -6.72
C LEU A 229 30.00 -27.09 -7.69
N ARG A 230 29.22 -26.76 -8.71
CA ARG A 230 29.45 -25.62 -9.61
C ARG A 230 28.20 -24.76 -9.65
N ILE A 231 28.28 -23.53 -9.14
CA ILE A 231 27.21 -22.53 -9.34
C ILE A 231 27.35 -21.96 -10.75
N ASN A 232 26.23 -21.90 -11.47
CA ASN A 232 26.12 -21.32 -12.80
C ASN A 232 25.56 -19.89 -12.75
N LYS A 233 24.59 -19.65 -11.86
CA LYS A 233 23.86 -18.39 -11.74
C LYS A 233 23.42 -18.12 -10.29
N ILE A 234 23.45 -16.85 -9.89
CA ILE A 234 22.83 -16.35 -8.65
C ILE A 234 21.93 -15.17 -9.02
N GLU A 235 20.67 -15.21 -8.59
CA GLU A 235 19.73 -14.11 -8.73
C GLU A 235 19.35 -13.57 -7.33
N PHE A 236 19.36 -12.26 -7.20
CA PHE A 236 18.92 -11.55 -6.00
C PHE A 236 17.74 -10.64 -6.36
N ASP A 237 16.53 -11.03 -5.96
CA ASP A 237 15.39 -10.11 -5.96
C ASP A 237 15.40 -9.35 -4.64
N ALA A 238 15.89 -8.11 -4.67
CA ALA A 238 15.99 -7.25 -3.51
C ALA A 238 14.91 -6.17 -3.58
N ASN A 239 13.89 -6.32 -2.74
CA ASN A 239 12.90 -5.30 -2.49
C ASN A 239 13.41 -4.40 -1.36
N VAL A 240 13.90 -3.22 -1.76
CA VAL A 240 14.50 -2.19 -0.91
C VAL A 240 13.38 -1.43 -0.21
N GLY A 241 13.38 -1.47 1.11
CA GLY A 241 12.55 -0.62 1.97
C GLY A 241 13.39 0.21 2.92
N GLU A 242 12.72 1.08 3.66
CA GLU A 242 13.31 2.01 4.64
C GLU A 242 14.23 1.31 5.65
N GLY A 243 15.56 1.43 5.44
CA GLY A 243 16.58 0.80 6.28
C GLY A 243 16.61 -0.74 6.25
N VAL A 244 15.78 -1.39 5.42
CA VAL A 244 15.61 -2.85 5.39
C VAL A 244 15.48 -3.36 3.94
N VAL A 245 16.36 -4.28 3.54
CA VAL A 245 16.25 -5.02 2.28
C VAL A 245 15.55 -6.34 2.54
N TYR A 246 14.42 -6.52 1.88
CA TYR A 246 13.79 -7.82 1.77
C TYR A 246 14.37 -8.58 0.58
N LEU A 247 15.02 -9.70 0.85
CA LEU A 247 15.83 -10.41 -0.12
C LEU A 247 15.24 -11.79 -0.43
N ASN A 248 14.96 -12.08 -1.70
CA ASN A 248 14.87 -13.45 -2.19
C ASN A 248 16.22 -13.81 -2.83
N VAL A 249 16.67 -15.05 -2.65
CA VAL A 249 17.93 -15.53 -3.24
C VAL A 249 17.67 -16.83 -3.99
N HIS A 250 17.95 -16.83 -5.30
CA HIS A 250 17.82 -18.01 -6.16
C HIS A 250 19.21 -18.41 -6.66
N ILE A 251 19.68 -19.61 -6.28
CA ILE A 251 21.00 -20.13 -6.63
C ILE A 251 20.84 -21.34 -7.53
N TYR A 252 21.41 -21.27 -8.74
CA TYR A 252 21.37 -22.35 -9.72
C TYR A 252 22.76 -22.95 -9.91
N GLY A 253 22.87 -24.27 -9.81
CA GLY A 253 24.12 -24.99 -10.01
C GLY A 253 23.95 -26.44 -10.46
N ASN A 254 25.10 -27.07 -10.70
CA ASN A 254 25.21 -28.49 -11.02
C ASN A 254 26.18 -29.15 -10.04
N SER A 255 26.04 -30.46 -9.81
CA SER A 255 26.87 -31.25 -8.91
C SER A 255 27.47 -32.46 -9.62
N ASP A 256 28.81 -32.57 -9.59
CA ASP A 256 29.53 -33.79 -10.01
C ASP A 256 29.43 -34.93 -8.96
N GLY A 257 28.49 -34.85 -8.01
CA GLY A 257 28.38 -35.71 -6.81
C GLY A 257 27.21 -36.70 -6.83
N SER A 258 27.07 -37.49 -5.76
CA SER A 258 25.90 -38.36 -5.57
C SER A 258 24.68 -37.56 -5.07
N SER A 259 23.48 -38.14 -5.13
CA SER A 259 22.26 -37.53 -4.58
C SER A 259 22.40 -37.11 -3.11
N ARG A 260 23.21 -37.82 -2.30
CA ARG A 260 23.50 -37.43 -0.92
C ARG A 260 24.45 -36.24 -0.83
N ASP A 261 25.37 -36.09 -1.77
CA ASP A 261 26.26 -34.92 -1.86
C ASP A 261 25.49 -33.68 -2.34
N ILE A 262 24.48 -33.86 -3.21
CA ILE A 262 23.52 -32.80 -3.60
C ILE A 262 22.76 -32.28 -2.37
N GLU A 263 22.12 -33.16 -1.59
CA GLU A 263 21.44 -32.74 -0.34
C GLU A 263 22.36 -31.97 0.63
N ILE A 264 23.63 -32.38 0.72
CA ILE A 264 24.63 -31.72 1.58
C ILE A 264 25.04 -30.36 0.99
N ALA A 265 25.15 -30.25 -0.33
CA ALA A 265 25.42 -29.00 -1.04
C ALA A 265 24.28 -27.99 -0.83
N GLU A 266 23.03 -28.39 -1.05
CA GLU A 266 21.83 -27.56 -0.86
C GLU A 266 21.77 -27.01 0.56
N LYS A 267 21.79 -27.89 1.57
CA LYS A 267 21.70 -27.52 2.99
C LYS A 267 22.83 -26.58 3.41
N ARG A 268 24.04 -26.77 2.86
CA ARG A 268 25.19 -25.90 3.13
C ARG A 268 25.12 -24.57 2.39
N MET A 269 24.54 -24.50 1.19
CA MET A 269 24.29 -23.24 0.48
C MET A 269 23.15 -22.43 1.11
N LEU A 270 22.06 -23.07 1.55
CA LEU A 270 21.00 -22.44 2.35
C LEU A 270 21.57 -21.80 3.63
N HIS A 271 22.45 -22.51 4.34
CA HIS A 271 23.17 -21.95 5.48
C HIS A 271 24.13 -20.81 5.09
N ALA A 272 24.81 -20.90 3.94
CA ALA A 272 25.70 -19.86 3.46
C ALA A 272 24.97 -18.54 3.17
N VAL A 273 23.77 -18.59 2.58
CA VAL A 273 22.88 -17.42 2.37
C VAL A 273 22.63 -16.69 3.69
N SER A 274 22.09 -17.38 4.70
CA SER A 274 21.83 -16.77 6.02
C SER A 274 23.10 -16.30 6.74
N LYS A 275 24.22 -17.00 6.56
CA LYS A 275 25.52 -16.67 7.18
C LYS A 275 26.15 -15.39 6.61
N TYR A 276 26.12 -15.23 5.29
CA TYR A 276 26.82 -14.13 4.61
C TYR A 276 25.91 -12.92 4.30
N ALA A 277 24.57 -13.05 4.36
CA ALA A 277 23.65 -11.92 4.15
C ALA A 277 24.01 -10.63 4.93
N PRO A 278 24.51 -10.66 6.19
CA PRO A 278 24.96 -9.47 6.91
C PRO A 278 26.09 -8.65 6.25
N VAL A 279 26.70 -9.12 5.15
CA VAL A 279 27.54 -8.29 4.26
C VAL A 279 26.79 -7.04 3.81
N LEU A 280 25.51 -7.16 3.42
CA LEU A 280 24.71 -6.04 2.90
C LEU A 280 24.54 -4.91 3.93
N LEU A 281 24.49 -5.24 5.22
CA LEU A 281 24.44 -4.26 6.32
C LEU A 281 25.77 -3.51 6.53
N ARG A 282 26.90 -4.06 6.06
CA ARG A 282 28.22 -3.42 6.17
C ARG A 282 28.56 -2.58 4.94
N GLU A 283 28.23 -3.08 3.75
CA GLU A 283 28.59 -2.44 2.47
C GLU A 283 27.54 -1.43 1.96
N ALA A 284 26.31 -1.49 2.46
CA ALA A 284 25.21 -0.62 2.04
C ALA A 284 24.34 -0.10 3.21
N GLU A 285 24.79 -0.24 4.46
CA GLU A 285 24.12 0.18 5.72
C GLU A 285 22.69 -0.34 5.95
N VAL A 286 22.15 -1.17 5.07
CA VAL A 286 20.76 -1.63 5.08
C VAL A 286 20.63 -3.05 5.63
N LYS A 287 19.68 -3.26 6.54
CA LYS A 287 19.50 -4.55 7.22
C LYS A 287 18.87 -5.59 6.27
N PRO A 288 19.52 -6.74 6.02
CA PRO A 288 18.91 -7.81 5.22
C PRO A 288 17.85 -8.56 6.03
N ILE A 289 16.72 -8.85 5.40
CA ILE A 289 15.72 -9.83 5.82
C ILE A 289 15.50 -10.77 4.65
N VAL A 290 16.04 -11.98 4.76
CA VAL A 290 15.84 -13.05 3.78
C VAL A 290 14.37 -13.49 3.85
N LYS A 291 13.63 -13.36 2.74
CA LYS A 291 12.21 -13.71 2.59
C LYS A 291 12.04 -15.12 2.04
N ASP A 292 12.73 -15.44 0.94
CA ASP A 292 12.74 -16.76 0.30
C ASP A 292 14.18 -17.14 -0.09
N VAL A 293 14.46 -18.44 -0.10
CA VAL A 293 15.72 -19.00 -0.60
C VAL A 293 15.42 -20.27 -1.36
N SER A 294 15.72 -20.25 -2.66
CA SER A 294 15.66 -21.41 -3.53
C SER A 294 17.08 -21.79 -3.94
N VAL A 295 17.47 -23.03 -3.66
CA VAL A 295 18.70 -23.61 -4.19
C VAL A 295 18.28 -24.72 -5.14
N VAL A 296 18.65 -24.57 -6.41
CA VAL A 296 18.34 -25.51 -7.49
C VAL A 296 19.63 -26.15 -7.96
N ILE A 297 19.78 -27.45 -7.71
CA ILE A 297 20.94 -28.24 -8.12
C ILE A 297 20.47 -29.37 -9.03
N ASP A 298 21.00 -29.41 -10.26
CA ASP A 298 20.68 -30.41 -11.29
C ASP A 298 19.16 -30.59 -11.56
N GLY A 299 18.38 -29.53 -11.35
CA GLY A 299 16.93 -29.50 -11.54
C GLY A 299 16.08 -29.94 -10.34
N GLN A 300 16.70 -30.30 -9.21
CA GLN A 300 15.98 -30.46 -7.94
C GLN A 300 15.97 -29.11 -7.20
N GLU A 301 14.79 -28.65 -6.78
CA GLU A 301 14.62 -27.43 -5.99
C GLU A 301 14.44 -27.80 -4.51
N VAL A 302 15.32 -27.29 -3.64
CA VAL A 302 15.20 -27.44 -2.18
C VAL A 302 15.15 -26.09 -1.50
N ARG A 303 14.01 -25.86 -0.82
CA ARG A 303 13.73 -24.69 0.03
C ARG A 303 13.88 -25.04 1.51
N PRO A 304 14.22 -24.09 2.39
CA PRO A 304 14.42 -24.37 3.82
C PRO A 304 13.11 -24.81 4.50
N GLN A 305 13.20 -25.86 5.33
CA GLN A 305 12.03 -26.56 5.88
C GLN A 305 11.12 -25.68 6.76
N GLU A 306 11.64 -24.63 7.39
CA GLU A 306 10.83 -23.67 8.17
C GLU A 306 9.74 -22.95 7.35
N ILE A 307 9.91 -22.83 6.03
CA ILE A 307 8.89 -22.26 5.13
C ILE A 307 7.79 -23.31 4.86
N ILE A 308 8.19 -24.57 4.65
CA ILE A 308 7.30 -25.68 4.29
C ILE A 308 6.30 -25.99 5.42
N ASP A 309 6.70 -25.87 6.69
CA ASP A 309 5.78 -26.08 7.82
C ASP A 309 4.83 -24.90 8.04
N ARG A 310 5.27 -23.66 7.82
CA ARG A 310 4.51 -22.45 8.13
C ARG A 310 3.38 -22.11 7.15
N ASP A 311 3.42 -22.62 5.93
CA ASP A 311 2.36 -22.43 4.93
C ASP A 311 1.48 -23.68 4.72
N LYS A 312 1.56 -24.67 5.62
CA LYS A 312 0.63 -25.82 5.65
C LYS A 312 -0.80 -25.37 5.94
N LYS A 313 -1.63 -25.35 4.88
CA LYS A 313 -3.09 -25.30 5.03
C LYS A 313 -3.59 -26.60 5.67
N LYS A 314 -4.08 -26.48 6.90
CA LYS A 314 -4.81 -27.51 7.61
C LYS A 314 -6.28 -27.45 7.18
N THR A 315 -6.78 -28.55 6.63
CA THR A 315 -8.20 -28.74 6.29
C THR A 315 -8.79 -29.86 7.13
N ALA A 316 -9.72 -29.53 8.03
CA ALA A 316 -10.33 -30.52 8.92
C ALA A 316 -11.75 -30.12 9.38
N ASN A 317 -12.43 -31.07 10.04
CA ASN A 317 -13.74 -30.87 10.64
C ASN A 317 -13.61 -30.10 11.96
N VAL A 318 -14.38 -29.02 12.11
CA VAL A 318 -14.42 -28.19 13.33
C VAL A 318 -15.41 -28.74 14.36
N THR A 319 -16.41 -29.50 13.93
CA THR A 319 -17.40 -30.21 14.76
C THR A 319 -17.30 -31.72 14.57
N ARG A 320 -17.63 -32.48 15.62
CA ARG A 320 -17.63 -33.96 15.57
C ARG A 320 -18.57 -34.51 14.49
N ASP A 321 -19.69 -33.81 14.25
CA ASP A 321 -20.70 -34.09 13.24
C ASP A 321 -20.20 -33.95 11.78
N GLY A 322 -19.01 -33.38 11.54
CA GLY A 322 -18.52 -33.07 10.20
C GLY A 322 -19.25 -31.93 9.47
N ARG A 323 -20.30 -31.33 10.06
CA ARG A 323 -21.11 -30.26 9.46
C ARG A 323 -20.32 -28.98 9.16
N ILE A 324 -19.28 -28.67 9.95
CA ILE A 324 -18.42 -27.50 9.76
C ILE A 324 -17.03 -27.96 9.35
N THR A 325 -16.57 -27.53 8.18
CA THR A 325 -15.21 -27.71 7.67
C THR A 325 -14.48 -26.37 7.61
N LEU A 326 -13.20 -26.37 7.95
CA LEU A 326 -12.32 -25.20 7.92
C LEU A 326 -11.04 -25.57 7.19
N SER A 327 -10.57 -24.67 6.31
CA SER A 327 -9.28 -24.72 5.62
C SER A 327 -8.50 -23.44 5.95
N VAL A 328 -7.44 -23.54 6.75
CA VAL A 328 -6.63 -22.37 7.16
C VAL A 328 -5.19 -22.79 7.53
N ILE A 329 -4.25 -21.86 7.57
CA ILE A 329 -2.88 -22.09 8.07
C ILE A 329 -2.92 -22.61 9.52
N GLU A 330 -2.10 -23.62 9.83
CA GLU A 330 -2.12 -24.31 11.12
C GLU A 330 -1.88 -23.39 12.34
N ASP A 331 -0.96 -22.43 12.25
CA ASP A 331 -0.64 -21.44 13.31
C ASP A 331 -1.89 -20.71 13.87
N VAL A 332 -2.87 -20.42 13.01
CA VAL A 332 -4.09 -19.67 13.37
C VAL A 332 -5.34 -20.55 13.49
N TRP A 333 -5.18 -21.88 13.34
CA TRP A 333 -6.26 -22.86 13.44
C TRP A 333 -7.13 -22.71 14.71
N PRO A 334 -6.58 -22.52 15.94
CA PRO A 334 -7.41 -22.43 17.14
C PRO A 334 -8.44 -21.30 17.07
N TYR A 335 -7.99 -20.11 16.67
CA TYR A 335 -8.81 -18.90 16.59
C TYR A 335 -9.94 -19.05 15.56
N PHE A 336 -9.60 -19.46 14.33
CA PHE A 336 -10.60 -19.63 13.28
C PHE A 336 -11.54 -20.83 13.52
N SER A 337 -11.10 -21.86 14.25
CA SER A 337 -11.96 -22.97 14.68
C SER A 337 -12.98 -22.57 15.75
N ALA A 338 -12.64 -21.63 16.64
CA ALA A 338 -13.59 -21.06 17.60
C ALA A 338 -14.60 -20.14 16.88
N TYR A 339 -14.10 -19.21 16.07
CA TYR A 339 -14.88 -18.32 15.21
C TYR A 339 -15.93 -19.07 14.37
N ALA A 340 -15.53 -20.15 13.68
CA ALA A 340 -16.42 -20.93 12.83
C ALA A 340 -17.56 -21.62 13.62
N ARG A 341 -17.35 -21.97 14.90
CA ARG A 341 -18.42 -22.49 15.77
C ARG A 341 -19.39 -21.38 16.18
N THR A 342 -18.87 -20.24 16.64
CA THR A 342 -19.69 -19.10 17.08
C THR A 342 -20.58 -18.58 15.96
N VAL A 343 -20.01 -18.34 14.77
CA VAL A 343 -20.73 -17.87 13.58
C VAL A 343 -21.87 -18.82 13.19
N ILE A 344 -21.62 -20.13 13.13
CA ILE A 344 -22.67 -21.10 12.77
C ILE A 344 -23.72 -21.25 13.87
N SER A 345 -23.32 -21.23 15.15
CA SER A 345 -24.27 -21.27 16.27
C SER A 345 -25.20 -20.06 16.30
N GLU A 346 -24.75 -18.88 15.88
CA GLU A 346 -25.60 -17.69 15.78
C GLU A 346 -26.50 -17.71 14.54
N ILE A 347 -26.02 -18.23 13.40
CA ILE A 347 -26.84 -18.44 12.20
C ILE A 347 -27.96 -19.47 12.48
N GLU A 348 -27.66 -20.56 13.19
CA GLU A 348 -28.68 -21.52 13.66
C GLU A 348 -29.64 -20.86 14.67
N GLY A 349 -29.13 -19.99 15.56
CA GLY A 349 -29.94 -19.17 16.48
C GLY A 349 -30.88 -18.17 15.78
N ALA A 350 -30.51 -17.67 14.60
CA ALA A 350 -31.36 -16.84 13.73
C ALA A 350 -32.42 -17.65 12.94
N GLY A 351 -32.53 -18.97 13.17
CA GLY A 351 -33.52 -19.84 12.53
C GLY A 351 -33.08 -20.42 11.19
N ILE A 352 -31.82 -20.24 10.79
CA ILE A 352 -31.25 -20.76 9.54
C ILE A 352 -30.50 -22.06 9.85
N ARG A 353 -31.09 -23.22 9.52
CA ARG A 353 -30.50 -24.53 9.84
C ARG A 353 -29.33 -24.84 8.92
N VAL A 354 -28.13 -24.99 9.46
CA VAL A 354 -26.93 -25.26 8.65
C VAL A 354 -26.75 -26.77 8.45
N ARG A 355 -26.82 -27.21 7.18
CA ARG A 355 -26.52 -28.60 6.78
C ARG A 355 -25.03 -28.81 6.58
N LYS A 356 -24.36 -27.87 5.91
CA LYS A 356 -22.91 -27.91 5.67
C LYS A 356 -22.33 -26.51 5.56
N ALA A 357 -21.20 -26.28 6.24
CA ALA A 357 -20.41 -25.07 6.15
C ALA A 357 -18.96 -25.39 5.75
N HIS A 358 -18.39 -24.61 4.84
CA HIS A 358 -16.98 -24.66 4.47
C HIS A 358 -16.37 -23.25 4.51
N PHE A 359 -15.45 -23.03 5.43
CA PHE A 359 -14.65 -21.80 5.53
C PHE A 359 -13.29 -22.04 4.87
N ASP A 360 -13.05 -21.47 3.68
CA ASP A 360 -11.71 -21.37 3.08
C ASP A 360 -11.12 -20.00 3.42
N ILE A 361 -10.07 -20.02 4.24
CA ILE A 361 -9.42 -18.82 4.73
C ILE A 361 -8.05 -18.70 4.05
N ARG A 362 -7.79 -17.52 3.49
CA ARG A 362 -6.62 -17.20 2.67
C ARG A 362 -5.83 -16.05 3.29
N GLY A 363 -4.58 -15.90 2.89
CA GLY A 363 -3.68 -14.90 3.46
C GLY A 363 -3.05 -15.31 4.78
N ARG A 364 -2.31 -14.38 5.40
CA ARG A 364 -1.38 -14.65 6.53
C ARG A 364 -1.08 -13.43 7.41
N LYS A 365 -0.89 -12.24 6.81
CA LYS A 365 -0.89 -10.94 7.52
C LYS A 365 -2.28 -10.30 7.53
N GLU A 366 -2.97 -10.43 6.41
CA GLU A 366 -4.39 -10.17 6.24
C GLU A 366 -5.07 -11.51 5.94
N PHE A 367 -6.30 -11.70 6.40
CA PHE A 367 -7.06 -12.93 6.19
C PHE A 367 -8.35 -12.68 5.41
N GLU A 368 -8.51 -13.38 4.29
CA GLU A 368 -9.76 -13.37 3.51
C GLU A 368 -10.62 -14.57 3.89
N ILE A 369 -11.84 -14.32 4.38
CA ILE A 369 -12.81 -15.36 4.68
C ILE A 369 -13.70 -15.60 3.46
N ASN A 370 -13.69 -16.83 2.96
CA ASN A 370 -14.63 -17.32 1.96
C ASN A 370 -15.51 -18.41 2.59
N LEU A 371 -16.82 -18.20 2.64
CA LEU A 371 -17.78 -19.18 3.16
C LEU A 371 -18.59 -19.80 2.02
N ARG A 372 -18.73 -21.14 2.06
CA ARG A 372 -19.80 -21.88 1.37
C ARG A 372 -20.76 -22.41 2.41
N LEU A 373 -22.05 -22.09 2.29
CA LEU A 373 -23.08 -22.48 3.26
C LEU A 373 -24.28 -23.11 2.56
N ALA A 374 -24.52 -24.39 2.85
CA ALA A 374 -25.75 -25.10 2.50
C ALA A 374 -26.68 -25.12 3.72
N ALA A 375 -27.86 -24.51 3.59
CA ALA A 375 -28.77 -24.26 4.71
C ALA A 375 -30.26 -24.40 4.33
N GLU A 376 -31.09 -24.67 5.34
CA GLU A 376 -32.55 -24.67 5.24
C GLU A 376 -33.09 -23.45 6.01
N ALA A 377 -33.88 -22.60 5.37
CA ALA A 377 -34.45 -21.41 5.99
C ALA A 377 -35.90 -21.19 5.52
N LYS A 378 -36.74 -20.62 6.40
CA LYS A 378 -38.12 -20.21 6.07
C LYS A 378 -38.22 -18.75 5.61
N MET A 379 -37.10 -18.16 5.21
CA MET A 379 -36.94 -16.74 4.88
C MET A 379 -36.48 -16.59 3.43
N GLU A 380 -36.74 -15.43 2.83
CA GLU A 380 -36.25 -15.10 1.49
C GLU A 380 -34.72 -15.12 1.42
N ARG A 381 -34.18 -15.48 0.24
CA ARG A 381 -32.73 -15.67 0.03
C ARG A 381 -31.92 -14.46 0.44
N ASP A 382 -32.36 -13.27 0.06
CA ASP A 382 -31.66 -12.01 0.31
C ASP A 382 -31.65 -11.64 1.80
N ALA A 383 -32.71 -11.99 2.54
CA ALA A 383 -32.78 -11.83 3.99
C ALA A 383 -31.86 -12.83 4.72
N VAL A 384 -31.76 -14.06 4.22
CA VAL A 384 -30.78 -15.06 4.70
C VAL A 384 -29.35 -14.56 4.41
N GLU A 385 -29.05 -14.15 3.17
CA GLU A 385 -27.71 -13.67 2.80
C GLU A 385 -27.28 -12.46 3.64
N LYS A 386 -28.17 -11.48 3.82
CA LYS A 386 -27.89 -10.34 4.70
C LYS A 386 -27.59 -10.79 6.12
N THR A 387 -28.45 -11.63 6.72
CA THR A 387 -28.27 -12.11 8.10
C THR A 387 -26.96 -12.87 8.28
N VAL A 388 -26.65 -13.81 7.37
CA VAL A 388 -25.39 -14.55 7.36
C VAL A 388 -24.19 -13.61 7.20
N ARG A 389 -24.26 -12.64 6.28
CA ARG A 389 -23.17 -11.68 6.02
C ARG A 389 -22.93 -10.74 7.20
N ASP A 390 -23.97 -10.25 7.85
CA ASP A 390 -23.89 -9.35 9.00
C ASP A 390 -23.24 -10.06 10.21
N VAL A 391 -23.65 -11.31 10.50
CA VAL A 391 -23.04 -12.15 11.56
C VAL A 391 -21.55 -12.38 11.29
N ILE A 392 -21.18 -12.86 10.09
CA ILE A 392 -19.78 -13.10 9.70
C ILE A 392 -18.96 -11.80 9.81
N SER A 393 -19.48 -10.68 9.29
CA SER A 393 -18.77 -9.40 9.25
C SER A 393 -18.54 -8.80 10.64
N ARG A 394 -19.45 -9.02 11.59
CA ARG A 394 -19.26 -8.62 12.99
C ARG A 394 -18.17 -9.49 13.66
N HIS A 395 -18.32 -10.80 13.64
CA HIS A 395 -17.35 -11.71 14.25
C HIS A 395 -15.95 -11.57 13.63
N ALA A 396 -15.84 -11.27 12.33
CA ALA A 396 -14.56 -11.04 11.67
C ALA A 396 -13.85 -9.77 12.18
N ARG A 397 -14.59 -8.71 12.52
CA ARG A 397 -14.05 -7.48 13.14
C ARG A 397 -13.62 -7.72 14.59
N GLU A 398 -14.36 -8.51 15.34
CA GLU A 398 -14.02 -8.90 16.72
C GLU A 398 -12.78 -9.80 16.77
N LEU A 399 -12.68 -10.75 15.83
CA LEU A 399 -11.50 -11.57 15.63
C LEU A 399 -10.29 -10.73 15.19
N SER A 400 -10.47 -9.83 14.21
CA SER A 400 -9.42 -8.92 13.74
C SER A 400 -8.80 -8.09 14.88
N ARG A 401 -9.64 -7.54 15.77
CA ARG A 401 -9.20 -6.82 16.98
C ARG A 401 -8.43 -7.69 17.96
N SER A 402 -8.85 -8.95 18.16
CA SER A 402 -8.22 -9.84 19.16
C SER A 402 -6.91 -10.47 18.67
N ILE A 403 -6.78 -10.82 17.39
CA ILE A 403 -5.51 -11.33 16.83
C ILE A 403 -4.60 -10.24 16.24
N ARG A 404 -5.05 -8.98 16.18
CA ARG A 404 -4.33 -7.82 15.58
C ARG A 404 -3.94 -8.00 14.10
N HIS A 405 -4.70 -8.79 13.34
CA HIS A 405 -4.52 -8.96 11.89
C HIS A 405 -5.76 -8.41 11.17
N TYR A 406 -5.62 -7.88 9.95
CA TYR A 406 -6.78 -7.46 9.16
C TYR A 406 -7.56 -8.69 8.69
N ILE A 407 -8.89 -8.64 8.73
CA ILE A 407 -9.76 -9.74 8.29
C ILE A 407 -10.89 -9.20 7.42
N SER A 408 -10.99 -9.71 6.20
CA SER A 408 -12.01 -9.34 5.22
C SER A 408 -12.98 -10.50 4.95
N VAL A 409 -14.19 -10.18 4.51
CA VAL A 409 -15.21 -11.16 4.10
C VAL A 409 -15.43 -11.01 2.60
N HIS A 410 -14.76 -11.86 1.82
CA HIS A 410 -14.70 -11.69 0.37
C HIS A 410 -15.92 -12.32 -0.33
N LYS A 411 -16.15 -13.63 -0.11
CA LYS A 411 -17.24 -14.37 -0.76
C LYS A 411 -18.08 -15.16 0.24
N VAL A 412 -19.40 -15.09 0.07
CA VAL A 412 -20.38 -15.91 0.78
C VAL A 412 -21.25 -16.58 -0.30
N GLU A 413 -21.07 -17.88 -0.51
CA GLU A 413 -21.86 -18.69 -1.43
C GLU A 413 -22.96 -19.41 -0.64
N LEU A 414 -24.23 -19.15 -0.99
CA LEU A 414 -25.42 -19.62 -0.27
C LEU A 414 -26.29 -20.54 -1.13
N GLU A 415 -26.41 -21.79 -0.70
CA GLU A 415 -27.26 -22.83 -1.26
C GLU A 415 -28.45 -23.06 -0.30
N LEU A 416 -29.63 -22.57 -0.69
CA LEU A 416 -30.86 -22.84 0.06
C LEU A 416 -31.47 -24.17 -0.37
N ILE A 417 -31.44 -25.14 0.54
CA ILE A 417 -32.05 -26.45 0.35
C ILE A 417 -33.49 -26.37 0.85
N GLY A 418 -34.46 -26.44 -0.08
CA GLY A 418 -35.89 -26.39 0.24
C GLY A 418 -36.50 -24.98 0.20
N GLY A 419 -36.36 -24.27 -0.92
CA GLY A 419 -37.22 -23.12 -1.21
C GLY A 419 -38.65 -23.57 -1.54
N LEU A 420 -39.65 -22.92 -0.93
CA LEU A 420 -41.05 -23.06 -1.36
C LEU A 420 -41.19 -22.49 -2.78
N SER A 421 -41.87 -23.23 -3.66
CA SER A 421 -42.28 -22.71 -4.97
C SER A 421 -43.21 -21.51 -4.78
N ALA A 422 -43.17 -20.57 -5.73
CA ALA A 422 -44.05 -19.40 -5.71
C ALA A 422 -45.53 -19.80 -5.76
N GLY A 423 -46.37 -19.06 -5.02
CA GLY A 423 -47.83 -19.08 -5.15
C GLY A 423 -48.61 -19.56 -3.92
N SER A 424 -48.83 -18.67 -2.95
CA SER A 424 -50.19 -18.29 -2.53
C SER A 424 -50.15 -17.15 -1.52
N ALA A 425 -51.10 -16.23 -1.58
CA ALA A 425 -51.41 -15.36 -0.46
C ALA A 425 -52.39 -16.08 0.49
N ILE A 426 -52.23 -15.93 1.80
CA ILE A 426 -53.32 -15.98 2.80
C ILE A 426 -52.82 -15.31 4.08
N THR A 427 -53.68 -14.52 4.71
CA THR A 427 -53.42 -13.84 5.98
C THR A 427 -53.58 -14.77 7.19
N ALA A 428 -52.63 -14.75 8.12
CA ALA A 428 -52.86 -15.20 9.50
C ALA A 428 -52.03 -14.36 10.48
N LYS A 429 -52.69 -13.79 11.50
CA LYS A 429 -52.02 -13.16 12.65
C LYS A 429 -51.66 -14.24 13.66
N HIS A 430 -50.52 -14.13 14.34
CA HIS A 430 -50.47 -14.19 15.81
C HIS A 430 -49.12 -13.74 16.40
N ALA A 431 -49.19 -12.92 17.45
CA ALA A 431 -48.12 -12.73 18.43
C ALA A 431 -48.46 -13.55 19.71
N PRO A 432 -47.53 -13.75 20.66
CA PRO A 432 -46.96 -12.69 21.52
C PRO A 432 -45.42 -12.62 21.44
N SER A 433 -44.76 -11.46 21.32
CA SER A 433 -44.58 -10.38 22.32
C SER A 433 -43.90 -10.82 23.63
N SER A 434 -42.57 -10.61 23.71
CA SER A 434 -41.81 -10.66 24.97
C SER A 434 -42.06 -9.39 25.78
N GLY A 435 -42.49 -9.53 27.04
CA GLY A 435 -43.03 -8.42 27.85
C GLY A 435 -42.11 -7.19 27.95
N LYS A 436 -40.80 -7.39 28.05
CA LYS A 436 -39.82 -6.28 28.15
C LYS A 436 -39.80 -5.37 26.91
N ALA A 437 -40.09 -5.90 25.72
CA ALA A 437 -40.17 -5.08 24.52
C ALA A 437 -41.43 -4.18 24.52
N ALA A 438 -42.55 -4.69 25.05
CA ALA A 438 -43.77 -3.91 25.22
C ALA A 438 -43.61 -2.83 26.31
N GLU A 439 -42.94 -3.13 27.43
CA GLU A 439 -42.61 -2.12 28.44
C GLU A 439 -41.68 -1.01 27.90
N ILE A 440 -40.70 -1.36 27.07
CA ILE A 440 -39.78 -0.38 26.47
C ILE A 440 -40.52 0.52 25.46
N LEU A 441 -41.42 -0.04 24.65
CA LEU A 441 -42.28 0.75 23.76
C LEU A 441 -43.22 1.65 24.55
N ALA A 442 -43.94 1.12 25.55
CA ALA A 442 -44.83 1.93 26.38
C ALA A 442 -44.09 3.06 27.13
N LYS A 443 -42.85 2.83 27.59
CA LYS A 443 -42.01 3.88 28.19
C LYS A 443 -41.49 4.88 27.17
N LYS A 444 -41.23 4.47 25.94
CA LYS A 444 -40.89 5.38 24.83
C LYS A 444 -42.08 6.27 24.47
N ASP A 445 -43.27 5.70 24.33
CA ASP A 445 -44.51 6.45 24.02
C ASP A 445 -44.90 7.43 25.14
N LEU A 446 -44.52 7.14 26.40
CA LEU A 446 -44.65 8.07 27.53
C LEU A 446 -43.58 9.17 27.49
N LEU A 447 -42.32 8.83 27.27
CA LEU A 447 -41.23 9.81 27.14
C LEU A 447 -41.44 10.76 25.95
N GLU A 448 -41.99 10.27 24.83
CA GLU A 448 -42.31 11.11 23.67
C GLU A 448 -43.44 12.10 23.99
N LYS A 449 -44.40 11.72 24.85
CA LYS A 449 -45.44 12.65 25.35
C LYS A 449 -44.92 13.63 26.39
N GLU A 450 -44.07 13.19 27.33
CA GLU A 450 -43.39 14.10 28.27
C GLU A 450 -42.53 15.12 27.50
N VAL A 451 -41.82 14.69 26.44
CA VAL A 451 -41.07 15.60 25.56
C VAL A 451 -41.99 16.52 24.76
N GLU A 452 -43.13 16.04 24.25
CA GLU A 452 -44.11 16.88 23.55
C GLU A 452 -44.74 17.93 24.49
N GLU A 453 -45.06 17.56 25.74
CA GLU A 453 -45.56 18.48 26.76
C GLU A 453 -44.48 19.48 27.21
N LEU A 454 -43.22 19.05 27.37
CA LEU A 454 -42.10 19.96 27.68
C LEU A 454 -41.81 20.94 26.53
N LEU A 455 -41.91 20.52 25.27
CA LEU A 455 -41.76 21.40 24.10
C LEU A 455 -42.89 22.43 24.01
N LYS A 456 -44.14 22.02 24.33
CA LYS A 456 -45.29 22.93 24.42
C LYS A 456 -45.18 23.90 25.60
N GLN A 457 -44.71 23.44 26.76
CA GLN A 457 -44.44 24.30 27.92
C GLN A 457 -43.27 25.29 27.66
N ALA A 458 -42.34 24.95 26.78
CA ALA A 458 -41.27 25.84 26.33
C ALA A 458 -41.72 26.87 25.26
N GLY A 459 -42.93 26.75 24.69
CA GLY A 459 -43.51 27.73 23.77
C GLY A 459 -42.84 27.78 22.38
N ILE A 460 -42.35 26.65 21.85
CA ILE A 460 -41.54 26.60 20.62
C ILE A 460 -42.31 26.00 19.43
N ASP A 461 -43.57 26.39 19.23
CA ASP A 461 -44.40 25.88 18.12
C ASP A 461 -44.01 26.46 16.73
N GLU A 462 -43.27 27.57 16.67
CA GLU A 462 -42.92 28.23 15.39
C GLU A 462 -41.68 27.64 14.66
N LEU A 463 -40.89 26.79 15.32
CA LEU A 463 -39.66 26.21 14.72
C LEU A 463 -39.80 24.78 14.19
N ALA A 464 -40.96 24.14 14.37
CA ALA A 464 -41.25 22.83 13.79
C ALA A 464 -41.12 22.81 12.24
N PRO A 465 -41.82 23.67 11.47
CA PRO A 465 -41.70 23.65 10.00
C PRO A 465 -40.28 23.98 9.54
N LEU A 466 -39.65 25.00 10.14
CA LEU A 466 -38.28 25.43 9.81
C LEU A 466 -37.21 24.36 10.10
N THR A 467 -37.45 23.44 11.05
CA THR A 467 -36.52 22.33 11.31
C THR A 467 -36.79 21.10 10.45
N GLU A 468 -38.01 20.88 9.96
CA GLU A 468 -38.28 19.85 8.94
C GLU A 468 -37.81 20.29 7.55
N GLU A 469 -38.08 21.53 7.14
CA GLU A 469 -37.60 22.10 5.88
C GLU A 469 -36.07 22.10 5.83
N LYS A 470 -35.38 22.59 6.87
CA LYS A 470 -33.91 22.56 6.89
C LYS A 470 -33.31 21.15 6.97
N LYS A 471 -33.94 20.20 7.66
CA LYS A 471 -33.52 18.78 7.59
C LYS A 471 -33.60 18.31 6.14
N ARG A 472 -34.74 18.52 5.49
CA ARG A 472 -34.95 18.14 4.08
C ARG A 472 -33.97 18.82 3.12
N GLU A 473 -33.70 20.12 3.27
CA GLU A 473 -32.67 20.81 2.49
C GLU A 473 -31.28 20.19 2.70
N THR A 474 -30.91 19.85 3.94
CA THR A 474 -29.61 19.18 4.21
C THR A 474 -29.57 17.75 3.67
N GLU A 475 -30.66 17.00 3.74
CA GLU A 475 -30.74 15.65 3.17
C GLU A 475 -30.67 15.69 1.64
N GLU A 476 -31.41 16.59 0.98
CA GLU A 476 -31.34 16.80 -0.47
C GLU A 476 -29.96 17.30 -0.92
N ALA A 477 -29.28 18.13 -0.12
CA ALA A 477 -27.90 18.57 -0.40
C ALA A 477 -26.87 17.44 -0.23
N ILE A 478 -26.97 16.62 0.82
CA ILE A 478 -26.10 15.45 1.05
C ILE A 478 -26.35 14.36 -0.01
N LEU A 479 -27.60 14.21 -0.48
CA LEU A 479 -27.91 13.33 -1.60
C LEU A 479 -27.28 13.85 -2.90
N LYS A 480 -27.48 15.12 -3.26
CA LYS A 480 -26.85 15.74 -4.45
C LYS A 480 -25.33 15.57 -4.43
N SER A 481 -24.67 15.83 -3.30
CA SER A 481 -23.20 15.69 -3.16
C SER A 481 -22.67 14.26 -3.33
N ARG A 482 -23.54 13.23 -3.31
CA ARG A 482 -23.18 11.82 -3.59
C ARG A 482 -23.68 11.35 -4.95
N VAL A 483 -24.81 11.87 -5.41
CA VAL A 483 -25.43 11.52 -6.70
C VAL A 483 -24.63 12.11 -7.87
N GLU A 484 -24.20 13.37 -7.80
CA GLU A 484 -23.43 14.01 -8.87
C GLU A 484 -22.13 13.27 -9.22
N PRO A 485 -21.20 12.97 -8.28
CA PRO A 485 -20.00 12.20 -8.61
C PRO A 485 -20.29 10.75 -9.01
N ALA A 486 -21.36 10.13 -8.51
CA ALA A 486 -21.79 8.81 -8.96
C ALA A 486 -22.28 8.84 -10.42
N VAL A 487 -23.08 9.84 -10.80
CA VAL A 487 -23.58 10.01 -12.17
C VAL A 487 -22.45 10.37 -13.15
N GLU A 488 -21.48 11.18 -12.72
CA GLU A 488 -20.29 11.48 -13.54
C GLU A 488 -19.40 10.23 -13.71
N LYS A 489 -19.13 9.46 -12.66
CA LYS A 489 -18.38 8.20 -12.79
C LYS A 489 -19.14 7.19 -13.66
N LEU A 490 -20.45 7.07 -13.50
CA LEU A 490 -21.32 6.23 -14.34
C LEU A 490 -21.19 6.61 -15.82
N LYS A 491 -21.34 7.91 -16.14
CA LYS A 491 -21.18 8.43 -17.51
C LYS A 491 -19.80 8.09 -18.09
N ASN A 492 -18.74 8.24 -17.31
CA ASN A 492 -17.38 7.97 -17.73
C ASN A 492 -17.09 6.47 -17.92
N MET A 493 -17.56 5.60 -17.02
CA MET A 493 -17.41 4.14 -17.13
C MET A 493 -18.24 3.58 -18.30
N VAL A 494 -19.50 3.98 -18.45
CA VAL A 494 -20.33 3.57 -19.60
C VAL A 494 -19.71 4.07 -20.91
N HIS A 495 -19.15 5.28 -20.95
CA HIS A 495 -18.43 5.79 -22.13
C HIS A 495 -17.11 5.07 -22.44
N ALA A 496 -16.46 4.45 -21.45
CA ALA A 496 -15.29 3.60 -21.65
C ALA A 496 -15.71 2.22 -22.17
N GLU A 497 -16.58 1.52 -21.45
CA GLU A 497 -17.02 0.16 -21.80
C GLU A 497 -17.73 0.09 -23.15
N LEU A 498 -18.57 1.07 -23.49
CA LEU A 498 -19.26 1.08 -24.79
C LEU A 498 -18.33 1.26 -26.00
N LYS A 499 -17.07 1.69 -25.80
CA LYS A 499 -16.04 1.71 -26.86
C LYS A 499 -15.38 0.34 -27.08
N LEU A 500 -15.48 -0.58 -26.12
CA LEU A 500 -14.89 -1.91 -26.18
C LEU A 500 -15.83 -2.95 -26.80
N VAL A 501 -17.09 -2.58 -27.09
CA VAL A 501 -18.08 -3.47 -27.71
C VAL A 501 -17.64 -3.82 -29.14
N PRO A 502 -17.36 -5.11 -29.46
CA PRO A 502 -16.76 -5.48 -30.73
C PRO A 502 -17.73 -5.35 -31.92
N ARG A 503 -17.17 -5.06 -33.10
CA ARG A 503 -17.89 -4.91 -34.40
C ARG A 503 -18.84 -3.69 -34.49
N VAL A 504 -18.82 -2.80 -33.51
CA VAL A 504 -19.52 -1.51 -33.56
C VAL A 504 -18.64 -0.38 -33.06
N ARG A 505 -18.61 0.72 -33.80
CA ARG A 505 -17.90 1.93 -33.41
C ARG A 505 -18.84 2.88 -32.68
N PHE A 506 -18.69 2.97 -31.37
CA PHE A 506 -19.39 3.95 -30.54
C PHE A 506 -19.21 5.38 -31.08
N LYS A 507 -20.30 6.15 -31.14
CA LYS A 507 -20.31 7.56 -31.58
C LYS A 507 -20.59 8.53 -30.43
N TRP A 508 -21.67 8.32 -29.68
CA TRP A 508 -22.04 9.20 -28.56
C TRP A 508 -22.97 8.52 -27.56
N LEU A 509 -22.97 9.05 -26.34
CA LEU A 509 -23.79 8.66 -25.19
C LEU A 509 -24.45 9.92 -24.64
N LYS A 510 -25.78 9.89 -24.51
CA LYS A 510 -26.56 10.85 -23.72
C LYS A 510 -27.10 10.10 -22.51
N LEU A 511 -26.85 10.64 -21.32
CA LEU A 511 -27.30 10.09 -20.05
C LEU A 511 -28.01 11.22 -19.31
N ASN A 512 -29.32 11.09 -19.16
CA ASN A 512 -30.12 11.97 -18.31
C ASN A 512 -30.37 11.24 -16.98
N HIS A 513 -30.57 12.00 -15.91
CA HIS A 513 -30.94 11.43 -14.61
C HIS A 513 -32.00 12.28 -13.91
N GLU A 514 -32.80 11.64 -13.08
CA GLU A 514 -33.84 12.25 -12.25
C GLU A 514 -33.80 11.61 -10.86
N ILE A 515 -34.04 12.40 -9.80
CA ILE A 515 -33.89 11.96 -8.41
C ILE A 515 -35.27 11.89 -7.77
N GLU A 516 -35.75 10.68 -7.47
CA GLU A 516 -37.01 10.44 -6.78
C GLU A 516 -36.71 9.88 -5.38
N GLY A 517 -36.70 10.78 -4.39
CA GLY A 517 -36.33 10.49 -3.02
C GLY A 517 -34.90 9.96 -2.91
N SER A 518 -34.74 8.68 -2.56
CA SER A 518 -33.44 8.00 -2.43
C SER A 518 -33.02 7.19 -3.66
N THR A 519 -33.76 7.28 -4.77
CA THR A 519 -33.50 6.51 -6.00
C THR A 519 -33.19 7.46 -7.17
N VAL A 520 -32.12 7.15 -7.90
CA VAL A 520 -31.72 7.87 -9.11
C VAL A 520 -32.20 7.08 -10.32
N HIS A 521 -33.18 7.64 -11.03
CA HIS A 521 -33.63 7.11 -12.31
C HIS A 521 -32.72 7.62 -13.42
N ILE A 522 -32.31 6.73 -14.31
CA ILE A 522 -31.36 7.02 -15.39
C ILE A 522 -31.99 6.66 -16.73
N ASP A 523 -31.95 7.61 -17.66
CA ASP A 523 -32.33 7.42 -19.06
C ASP A 523 -31.06 7.45 -19.92
N VAL A 524 -30.77 6.33 -20.59
CA VAL A 524 -29.58 6.16 -21.43
C VAL A 524 -29.96 6.11 -22.90
N GLU A 525 -29.32 6.94 -23.72
CA GLU A 525 -29.40 6.89 -25.17
C GLU A 525 -27.99 6.82 -25.76
N ALA A 526 -27.71 5.78 -26.54
CA ALA A 526 -26.38 5.51 -27.08
C ALA A 526 -26.44 5.23 -28.59
N SER A 527 -25.55 5.86 -29.35
CA SER A 527 -25.47 5.67 -30.81
C SER A 527 -24.14 5.06 -31.25
N PHE A 528 -24.24 4.10 -32.16
CA PHE A 528 -23.15 3.30 -32.69
C PHE A 528 -23.21 3.28 -34.21
N LEU A 529 -22.05 3.13 -34.85
CA LEU A 529 -21.91 2.82 -36.27
C LEU A 529 -21.53 1.34 -36.42
N ARG A 530 -22.13 0.61 -37.35
CA ARG A 530 -21.75 -0.76 -37.72
C ARG A 530 -20.34 -0.76 -38.33
N GLU A 531 -19.47 -1.67 -37.90
CA GLU A 531 -18.19 -1.90 -38.58
C GLU A 531 -18.29 -3.13 -39.49
N GLU A 532 -18.20 -2.90 -40.80
CA GLU A 532 -18.20 -3.95 -41.82
C GLU A 532 -16.84 -4.65 -41.87
N THR A 533 -16.59 -5.50 -40.87
CA THR A 533 -15.46 -6.42 -40.84
C THR A 533 -15.61 -7.48 -41.94
N GLY A 534 -15.02 -7.20 -43.10
CA GLY A 534 -14.94 -8.14 -44.22
C GLY A 534 -14.32 -9.48 -43.79
N GLY A 535 -15.06 -10.57 -43.93
CA GLY A 535 -14.56 -11.90 -43.60
C GLY A 535 -13.51 -12.38 -44.61
N LEU A 536 -12.57 -13.22 -44.14
CA LEU A 536 -11.49 -13.84 -44.94
C LEU A 536 -11.97 -14.65 -46.17
N PHE A 537 -13.27 -14.88 -46.32
CA PHE A 537 -13.91 -15.59 -47.44
C PHE A 537 -15.07 -14.80 -48.08
N GLY A 538 -15.12 -13.47 -47.92
CA GLY A 538 -16.14 -12.60 -48.55
C GLY A 538 -17.56 -12.72 -47.98
N SER A 539 -17.83 -13.70 -47.12
CA SER A 539 -19.09 -13.84 -46.40
C SER A 539 -19.19 -12.81 -45.26
N PHE A 540 -20.12 -11.86 -45.41
CA PHE A 540 -20.45 -10.89 -44.38
C PHE A 540 -21.09 -11.60 -43.17
N SER A 541 -20.28 -11.91 -42.14
CA SER A 541 -20.75 -12.50 -40.88
C SER A 541 -21.51 -11.48 -40.02
N GLY A 542 -22.66 -11.03 -40.53
CA GLY A 542 -23.54 -10.08 -39.86
C GLY A 542 -24.03 -10.63 -38.53
N VAL A 543 -23.48 -10.13 -37.43
CA VAL A 543 -24.08 -10.34 -36.11
C VAL A 543 -25.45 -9.67 -36.12
N ALA A 544 -26.47 -10.39 -35.67
CA ALA A 544 -27.82 -9.85 -35.58
C ALA A 544 -27.87 -8.66 -34.61
N ASP A 545 -28.50 -7.58 -35.04
CA ASP A 545 -28.68 -6.34 -34.27
C ASP A 545 -29.30 -6.58 -32.88
N SER A 546 -30.15 -7.60 -32.74
CA SER A 546 -30.75 -8.00 -31.46
C SER A 546 -29.73 -8.59 -30.48
N LYS A 547 -28.60 -9.13 -30.95
CA LYS A 547 -27.49 -9.54 -30.08
C LYS A 547 -26.68 -8.31 -29.65
N ILE A 548 -26.28 -7.45 -30.59
CA ILE A 548 -25.53 -6.22 -30.31
C ILE A 548 -26.27 -5.35 -29.27
N ARG A 549 -27.59 -5.19 -29.40
CA ARG A 549 -28.43 -4.49 -28.42
C ARG A 549 -28.39 -5.12 -27.02
N ARG A 550 -28.46 -6.46 -26.92
CA ARG A 550 -28.39 -7.20 -25.64
C ARG A 550 -27.01 -7.13 -25.00
N ASP A 551 -25.95 -7.20 -25.80
CA ASP A 551 -24.57 -7.09 -25.33
C ASP A 551 -24.34 -5.67 -24.73
N ILE A 552 -24.83 -4.62 -25.40
CA ILE A 552 -24.82 -3.22 -24.91
C ILE A 552 -25.65 -3.04 -23.63
N GLU A 553 -26.87 -3.59 -23.59
CA GLU A 553 -27.78 -3.54 -22.45
C GLU A 553 -27.18 -4.21 -21.20
N ALA A 554 -26.59 -5.40 -21.37
CA ALA A 554 -25.90 -6.12 -20.30
C ALA A 554 -24.70 -5.33 -19.76
N THR A 555 -23.90 -4.71 -20.63
CA THR A 555 -22.79 -3.83 -20.24
C THR A 555 -23.28 -2.65 -19.40
N ILE A 556 -24.29 -1.92 -19.87
CA ILE A 556 -24.86 -0.76 -19.14
C ILE A 556 -25.41 -1.18 -17.77
N MET A 557 -26.15 -2.29 -17.71
CA MET A 557 -26.72 -2.80 -16.45
C MET A 557 -25.67 -3.29 -15.46
N ASN A 558 -24.52 -3.80 -15.93
CA ASN A 558 -23.40 -4.16 -15.07
C ASN A 558 -22.71 -2.92 -14.49
N VAL A 559 -22.41 -1.90 -15.31
CA VAL A 559 -21.78 -0.65 -14.83
C VAL A 559 -22.69 0.12 -13.86
N ILE A 560 -24.01 0.15 -14.12
CA ILE A 560 -24.99 0.71 -13.17
C ILE A 560 -24.94 -0.03 -11.83
N ARG A 561 -24.86 -1.36 -11.83
CA ARG A 561 -24.77 -2.16 -10.59
C ARG A 561 -23.47 -1.91 -9.83
N GLU A 562 -22.36 -1.69 -10.54
CA GLU A 562 -21.05 -1.42 -9.94
C GLU A 562 -21.00 -0.04 -9.26
N VAL A 563 -21.38 1.03 -9.97
CA VAL A 563 -21.38 2.40 -9.42
C VAL A 563 -22.41 2.55 -8.29
N SER A 564 -23.58 1.92 -8.42
CA SER A 564 -24.60 1.82 -7.37
C SER A 564 -24.03 1.23 -6.06
N LYS A 565 -23.22 0.17 -6.18
CA LYS A 565 -22.57 -0.51 -5.05
C LYS A 565 -21.41 0.30 -4.45
N GLU A 566 -20.65 1.02 -5.28
CA GLU A 566 -19.50 1.82 -4.84
C GLU A 566 -19.94 3.08 -4.07
N TYR A 567 -20.90 3.84 -4.60
CA TYR A 567 -21.36 5.09 -4.01
C TYR A 567 -22.51 4.90 -3.01
N GLY A 568 -23.08 3.70 -2.92
CA GLY A 568 -24.23 3.38 -2.05
C GLY A 568 -25.54 4.02 -2.50
N VAL A 569 -25.63 4.46 -3.76
CA VAL A 569 -26.77 5.17 -4.35
C VAL A 569 -27.62 4.19 -5.15
N ARG A 570 -28.93 4.11 -4.87
CA ARG A 570 -29.85 3.25 -5.63
C ARG A 570 -30.08 3.81 -7.02
N MET A 571 -29.33 3.30 -8.00
CA MET A 571 -29.49 3.65 -9.42
C MET A 571 -30.41 2.65 -10.13
N HIS A 572 -31.33 3.14 -10.96
CA HIS A 572 -32.25 2.31 -11.76
C HIS A 572 -32.38 2.82 -13.21
N LEU A 573 -32.18 1.92 -14.17
CA LEU A 573 -32.33 2.22 -15.60
C LEU A 573 -33.83 2.31 -15.94
N ARG A 574 -34.33 3.52 -16.19
CA ARG A 574 -35.75 3.78 -16.53
C ARG A 574 -35.98 3.59 -18.03
N LYS A 575 -35.07 4.05 -18.88
CA LYS A 575 -35.15 3.92 -20.35
C LYS A 575 -33.78 3.67 -20.96
N LEU A 576 -33.74 2.77 -21.95
CA LEU A 576 -32.57 2.52 -22.79
C LEU A 576 -32.96 2.65 -24.27
N ASN A 577 -32.30 3.55 -25.01
CA ASN A 577 -32.41 3.64 -26.46
C ASN A 577 -31.05 3.37 -27.13
N VAL A 578 -30.98 2.34 -27.98
CA VAL A 578 -29.77 1.97 -28.72
C VAL A 578 -30.00 2.26 -30.21
N ILE A 579 -29.23 3.22 -30.74
CA ILE A 579 -29.31 3.68 -32.13
C ILE A 579 -28.12 3.12 -32.90
N LEU A 580 -28.29 1.94 -33.51
CA LEU A 580 -27.37 1.40 -34.50
C LEU A 580 -27.59 2.13 -35.84
N ARG A 581 -26.50 2.43 -36.56
CA ARG A 581 -26.47 3.08 -37.88
C ARG A 581 -25.38 2.48 -38.76
#